data_AF-A0A5R9LUF6-F1
#
_entry.id   AF-A0A5R9LUF6-F1
#
_cell.length_a   1.000
_cell.length_b   1.000
_cell.length_c   1.000
_cell.angle_alpha   90.00
_cell.angle_beta   90.00
_cell.angle_gamma   90.00
#
_symmetry.space_group_name_H-M   'P 1'
#
loop_
_entity.id
_entity.type
_entity.pdbx_description
1 polymer ?
#
loop_
_entity_poly.entity_id
_entity_poly.type
_entity_poly.pdbx_seq_one_letter_code
_entity_poly.pdbx_strand_id
1 'polypeptide(L)'
;MSDLAWVPQSCTLPTEEQPLRVAEWDALFSERLTKVSRPQPLRLRLDLAAGPGTEERIRDLVARESGCCSFFTFTTIPGEDLIGLDIAVDAEHEAVLDALATRTADRVQG
;
A
#
# COMPACT_ATOMS: atom_id res chain seq x y z
N MET A 1 -1.71 -11.90 -25.45
CA MET A 1 -0.88 -10.71 -25.74
C MET A 1 -1.19 -9.69 -24.65
N SER A 2 -0.55 -9.88 -23.50
CA SER A 2 -0.82 -9.11 -22.28
C SER A 2 0.19 -7.99 -22.20
N ASP A 3 -0.30 -6.76 -22.38
CA ASP A 3 0.48 -5.54 -22.33
C ASP A 3 0.64 -5.12 -20.86
N LEU A 4 1.75 -5.52 -20.25
CA LEU A 4 2.20 -5.08 -18.92
C LEU A 4 2.97 -3.75 -19.02
N ALA A 5 2.39 -2.74 -19.68
CA ALA A 5 3.07 -1.45 -19.93
C ALA A 5 3.10 -0.50 -18.72
N TRP A 6 2.81 -0.98 -17.50
CA TRP A 6 2.76 -0.15 -16.29
C TRP A 6 3.89 -0.43 -15.29
N VAL A 7 4.76 -1.42 -15.53
CA VAL A 7 5.81 -1.80 -14.58
C VAL A 7 7.14 -1.16 -14.96
N PRO A 8 7.70 -0.22 -14.17
CA PRO A 8 9.06 0.25 -14.41
C PRO A 8 10.06 -0.91 -14.32
N GLN A 9 11.02 -0.96 -15.25
CA GLN A 9 11.95 -2.08 -15.46
C GLN A 9 12.88 -2.39 -14.26
N SER A 10 12.81 -1.60 -13.19
CA SER A 10 13.50 -1.83 -11.91
C SER A 10 12.81 -2.90 -11.05
N CYS A 11 11.60 -3.34 -11.38
CA CYS A 11 10.92 -4.47 -10.74
C CYS A 11 10.91 -5.69 -11.66
N THR A 12 11.97 -6.49 -11.64
CA THR A 12 12.05 -7.82 -12.28
C THR A 12 11.48 -8.94 -11.41
N LEU A 13 10.44 -8.70 -10.60
CA LEU A 13 9.73 -9.81 -9.95
C LEU A 13 8.55 -10.23 -10.85
N PRO A 14 8.52 -11.50 -11.32
CA PRO A 14 7.40 -12.04 -12.09
C PRO A 14 6.10 -11.94 -11.28
N THR A 15 4.97 -11.96 -11.96
CA THR A 15 3.62 -11.74 -11.39
C THR A 15 3.24 -12.72 -10.25
N GLU A 16 3.99 -13.81 -10.06
CA GLU A 16 3.89 -14.78 -8.95
C GLU A 16 4.67 -14.36 -7.68
N GLU A 17 5.54 -13.38 -7.83
CA GLU A 17 6.45 -12.77 -6.86
C GLU A 17 6.06 -11.30 -6.61
N GLN A 18 4.78 -10.92 -6.80
CA GLN A 18 4.31 -9.57 -6.43
C GLN A 18 4.76 -9.28 -4.98
N PRO A 19 5.62 -8.27 -4.76
CA PRO A 19 6.30 -8.10 -3.47
C PRO A 19 5.37 -7.62 -2.37
N LEU A 20 4.23 -7.06 -2.77
CA LEU A 20 3.07 -6.96 -1.90
C LEU A 20 2.62 -8.38 -1.58
N ARG A 21 2.48 -8.71 -0.29
CA ARG A 21 1.53 -9.76 0.08
C ARG A 21 0.12 -9.25 -0.20
N VAL A 22 -0.20 -9.16 -1.49
CA VAL A 22 -1.37 -8.47 -2.04
C VAL A 22 -2.59 -9.00 -1.34
N ALA A 23 -2.71 -10.32 -1.15
CA ALA A 23 -3.82 -10.92 -0.42
C ALA A 23 -3.94 -10.48 1.05
N GLU A 24 -2.83 -10.28 1.77
CA GLU A 24 -2.85 -9.86 3.18
C GLU A 24 -3.15 -8.37 3.33
N TRP A 25 -2.53 -7.54 2.48
CA TRP A 25 -2.85 -6.12 2.38
C TRP A 25 -4.29 -5.91 1.92
N ASP A 26 -4.72 -6.65 0.91
CA ASP A 26 -6.07 -6.66 0.38
C ASP A 26 -7.10 -7.05 1.44
N ALA A 27 -6.82 -8.09 2.23
CA ALA A 27 -7.69 -8.49 3.34
C ALA A 27 -7.76 -7.39 4.40
N LEU A 28 -6.60 -6.83 4.80
CA LEU A 28 -6.56 -5.71 5.74
C LEU A 28 -7.34 -4.50 5.22
N PHE A 29 -7.17 -4.17 3.94
CA PHE A 29 -7.85 -3.04 3.32
C PHE A 29 -9.35 -3.30 3.21
N SER A 30 -9.78 -4.46 2.74
CA SER A 30 -11.19 -4.80 2.67
C SER A 30 -11.89 -4.84 4.04
N GLU A 31 -11.16 -5.20 5.11
CA GLU A 31 -11.72 -5.26 6.47
C GLU A 31 -11.74 -3.90 7.17
N ARG A 32 -10.72 -3.06 6.96
CA ARG A 32 -10.43 -1.91 7.83
C ARG A 32 -10.23 -0.59 7.10
N LEU A 33 -10.04 -0.56 5.78
CA LEU A 33 -9.81 0.68 5.06
C LEU A 33 -11.07 1.54 5.08
N THR A 34 -10.96 2.71 5.70
CA THR A 34 -12.07 3.67 5.80
C THR A 34 -11.96 4.76 4.76
N LYS A 35 -10.73 5.15 4.40
CA LYS A 35 -10.48 6.24 3.48
C LYS A 35 -9.16 6.07 2.76
N VAL A 36 -9.18 6.44 1.49
CA VAL A 36 -7.99 6.61 0.66
C VAL A 36 -7.90 8.07 0.27
N SER A 37 -6.71 8.65 0.41
CA SER A 37 -6.44 10.00 -0.06
C SER A 37 -5.03 10.09 -0.62
N ARG A 38 -4.86 10.88 -1.67
CA ARG A 38 -3.54 11.12 -2.27
C ARG A 38 -3.20 12.60 -2.14
N PRO A 39 -2.59 13.01 -1.01
CA PRO A 39 -2.27 14.42 -0.78
C PRO A 39 -1.18 14.95 -1.72
N GLN A 40 -0.31 14.07 -2.24
CA GLN A 40 0.78 14.42 -3.15
C GLN A 40 0.97 13.32 -4.20
N PRO A 41 1.52 13.62 -5.39
CA PRO A 41 1.74 12.61 -6.42
C PRO A 41 2.59 11.42 -5.91
N LEU A 42 3.60 11.71 -5.09
CA LEU A 42 4.49 10.71 -4.52
C LEU A 42 4.09 10.22 -3.12
N ARG A 43 2.86 10.54 -2.66
CA ARG A 43 2.37 10.10 -1.34
C ARG A 43 0.92 9.67 -1.37
N LEU A 44 0.68 8.45 -0.92
CA LEU A 44 -0.63 7.87 -0.70
C LEU A 44 -0.87 7.78 0.80
N ARG A 45 -2.06 8.20 1.24
CA ARG A 45 -2.51 8.10 2.62
C ARG A 45 -3.73 7.20 2.71
N LEU A 46 -3.63 6.20 3.57
CA LEU A 46 -4.69 5.24 3.86
C LEU A 46 -5.09 5.42 5.33
N ASP A 47 -6.36 5.67 5.60
CA ASP A 47 -6.88 5.69 6.97
C ASP A 47 -7.61 4.36 7.24
N LEU A 48 -7.11 3.58 8.19
CA LEU A 48 -7.67 2.29 8.60
C LEU A 48 -8.35 2.41 9.96
N ALA A 49 -9.49 1.73 10.15
CA ALA A 49 -10.16 1.63 11.43
C ALA A 49 -9.23 0.99 12.48
N ALA A 50 -8.99 1.71 13.58
CA ALA A 50 -8.23 1.17 14.70
C ALA A 50 -8.98 -0.01 15.33
N GLY A 51 -8.23 -0.92 15.92
CA GLY A 51 -8.77 -2.12 16.55
C GLY A 51 -7.69 -2.98 17.15
N PRO A 52 -8.04 -3.91 18.04
CA PRO A 52 -7.08 -4.78 18.70
C PRO A 52 -6.24 -5.54 17.66
N GLY A 53 -4.92 -5.41 17.75
CA GLY A 53 -3.96 -6.07 16.84
C GLY A 53 -3.81 -5.44 15.45
N THR A 54 -4.55 -4.37 15.13
CA THR A 54 -4.49 -3.74 13.78
C THR A 54 -3.16 -3.04 13.55
N GLU A 55 -2.68 -2.28 14.54
CA GLU A 55 -1.39 -1.58 14.46
C GLU A 55 -0.22 -2.57 14.35
N GLU A 56 -0.27 -3.66 15.10
CA GLU A 56 0.75 -4.73 15.04
C GLU A 56 0.76 -5.40 13.67
N ARG A 57 -0.41 -5.71 13.12
CA ARG A 57 -0.55 -6.28 11.77
C ARG A 57 -0.03 -5.33 10.69
N ILE A 58 -0.35 -4.04 10.77
CA ILE A 58 0.21 -3.01 9.86
C ILE A 58 1.73 -2.96 9.99
N ARG A 59 2.27 -2.95 11.22
CA ARG A 59 3.70 -2.89 11.47
C ARG A 59 4.45 -4.12 10.93
N ASP A 60 3.92 -5.32 11.13
CA ASP A 60 4.51 -6.56 10.61
C ASP A 60 4.52 -6.55 9.07
N LEU A 61 3.41 -6.16 8.44
CA LEU A 61 3.34 -6.01 6.99
C LEU A 61 4.36 -4.98 6.49
N VAL A 62 4.39 -3.78 7.07
CA VAL A 62 5.35 -2.73 6.72
C VAL A 62 6.80 -3.20 6.87
N ALA A 63 7.14 -3.87 7.97
CA ALA A 63 8.50 -4.35 8.19
C ALA A 63 8.95 -5.36 7.12
N ARG A 64 8.03 -6.21 6.65
CA ARG A 64 8.29 -7.19 5.59
C ARG A 64 8.39 -6.54 4.22
N GLU A 65 7.50 -5.60 3.92
CA GLU A 65 7.50 -4.86 2.65
C GLU A 65 8.77 -4.01 2.51
N SER A 66 9.18 -3.30 3.56
CA SER A 66 10.44 -2.54 3.56
C SER A 66 11.67 -3.42 3.30
N GLY A 67 11.59 -4.72 3.64
CA GLY A 67 12.65 -5.70 3.36
C GLY A 67 12.68 -6.20 1.91
N CYS A 68 11.54 -6.27 1.23
CA CYS A 68 11.41 -6.73 -0.15
C CYS A 68 11.42 -5.59 -1.18
N CYS A 69 10.98 -4.39 -0.81
CA CYS A 69 10.87 -3.21 -1.66
C CYS A 69 11.34 -1.96 -0.89
N SER A 70 12.65 -1.77 -0.85
CA SER A 70 13.29 -0.67 -0.10
C SER A 70 13.00 0.74 -0.65
N PHE A 71 12.37 0.85 -1.82
CA PHE A 71 11.97 2.13 -2.40
C PHE A 71 10.65 2.68 -1.82
N PHE A 72 9.87 1.86 -1.11
CA PHE A 72 8.71 2.34 -0.39
C PHE A 72 9.12 2.86 0.99
N THR A 73 8.67 4.07 1.30
CA THR A 73 8.73 4.63 2.65
C THR A 73 7.35 4.55 3.27
N PHE A 74 7.20 3.68 4.27
CA PHE A 74 5.98 3.53 5.04
C PHE A 74 6.07 4.31 6.36
N THR A 75 5.06 5.11 6.66
CA THR A 75 4.93 5.84 7.92
C THR A 75 3.57 5.53 8.54
N THR A 76 3.58 4.80 9.65
CA THR A 76 2.37 4.49 10.42
C THR A 76 2.15 5.55 11.49
N ILE A 77 0.96 6.15 11.49
CA ILE A 77 0.50 7.15 12.44
C ILE A 77 -0.61 6.51 13.27
N PRO A 78 -0.30 6.02 14.49
CA PRO A 78 -1.31 5.46 15.36
C PRO A 78 -2.28 6.56 15.82
N GLY A 79 -3.56 6.21 15.93
CA GLY A 79 -4.61 7.05 16.49
C GLY A 79 -5.62 6.19 17.27
N GLU A 80 -6.47 6.83 18.06
CA GLU A 80 -7.43 6.14 18.93
C GLU A 80 -8.50 5.38 18.14
N ASP A 81 -9.06 6.01 17.10
CA ASP A 81 -10.12 5.43 16.27
C ASP A 81 -9.65 5.05 14.86
N LEU A 82 -8.60 5.70 14.36
CA LEU A 82 -8.06 5.50 13.02
C LEU A 82 -6.54 5.43 13.07
N ILE A 83 -5.97 4.50 12.31
CA ILE A 83 -4.54 4.38 12.07
C ILE A 83 -4.28 4.91 10.65
N GLY A 84 -3.48 5.96 10.55
CA GLY A 84 -3.02 6.48 9.27
C GLY A 84 -1.81 5.70 8.79
N LEU A 85 -1.83 5.22 7.55
CA LEU A 85 -0.68 4.65 6.87
C LEU A 85 -0.33 5.54 5.68
N ASP A 86 0.78 6.25 5.79
CA ASP A 86 1.35 7.05 4.72
C ASP A 86 2.40 6.23 3.97
N ILE A 87 2.23 6.12 2.66
CA ILE A 87 3.11 5.40 1.74
C ILE A 87 3.71 6.42 0.78
N ALA A 88 5.03 6.55 0.79
CA ALA A 88 5.76 7.43 -0.09
C ALA A 88 6.74 6.64 -0.98
N VAL A 89 7.01 7.16 -2.16
CA VAL A 89 7.97 6.60 -3.13
C VAL A 89 8.81 7.70 -3.75
N ASP A 90 9.91 7.33 -4.37
CA ASP A 90 10.67 8.23 -5.24
C ASP A 90 9.96 8.46 -6.57
N ALA A 91 10.31 9.53 -7.27
CA ALA A 91 9.66 9.94 -8.52
C ALA A 91 9.67 8.84 -9.60
N GLU A 92 10.72 8.01 -9.64
CA GLU A 92 10.84 6.89 -10.58
C GLU A 92 9.78 5.79 -10.36
N HIS A 93 9.17 5.75 -9.19
CA HIS A 93 8.20 4.73 -8.78
C HIS A 93 6.77 5.30 -8.59
N GLU A 94 6.52 6.54 -9.05
CA GLU A 94 5.19 7.17 -8.99
C GLU A 94 4.10 6.29 -9.60
N ALA A 95 4.38 5.67 -10.75
CA ALA A 95 3.46 4.76 -11.43
C ALA A 95 3.04 3.59 -10.53
N VAL A 96 3.96 3.03 -9.73
CA VAL A 96 3.64 1.93 -8.81
C VAL A 96 2.67 2.41 -7.72
N LEU A 97 2.89 3.61 -7.19
CA LEU A 97 2.01 4.22 -6.20
C LEU A 97 0.62 4.54 -6.77
N ASP A 98 0.55 4.95 -8.04
CA ASP A 98 -0.70 5.18 -8.77
C ASP A 98 -1.55 3.91 -8.92
N ALA A 99 -0.92 2.79 -9.28
CA ALA A 99 -1.61 1.50 -9.34
C ALA A 99 -2.14 1.08 -7.97
N LEU A 100 -1.35 1.30 -6.91
CA LEU A 100 -1.77 1.01 -5.53
C LEU A 100 -2.96 1.88 -5.11
N ALA A 101 -2.93 3.18 -5.44
CA ALA A 101 -4.01 4.12 -5.14
C ALA A 101 -5.31 3.72 -5.84
N THR A 102 -5.23 3.33 -7.12
CA THR A 102 -6.39 2.85 -7.89
C THR A 102 -6.99 1.60 -7.25
N ARG A 103 -6.14 0.60 -6.95
CA ARG A 103 -6.56 -0.66 -6.31
C ARG A 103 -7.24 -0.46 -4.95
N THR A 104 -6.73 0.47 -4.13
CA THR A 104 -7.30 0.75 -2.81
C THR A 104 -8.57 1.59 -2.89
N ALA A 105 -8.66 2.52 -3.84
CA ALA A 105 -9.87 3.32 -4.06
C ALA A 105 -11.07 2.46 -4.48
N ASP A 106 -10.86 1.44 -5.31
CA ASP A 106 -11.91 0.48 -5.69
C ASP A 106 -12.49 -0.26 -4.47
N ARG A 107 -11.72 -0.43 -3.38
CA ARG A 107 -12.16 -1.15 -2.18
C ARG A 107 -12.95 -0.31 -1.18
N VAL A 108 -12.79 1.02 -1.21
CA VAL A 108 -13.57 1.93 -0.35
C VAL A 108 -14.96 2.19 -0.94
N GLN A 109 -15.13 1.99 -2.25
CA GLN A 109 -16.37 2.26 -2.98
C GLN A 109 -17.29 1.05 -3.14
N GLY A 110 -16.85 -0.16 -2.76
CA GLY A 110 -17.62 -1.40 -2.82
C GLY A 110 -18.00 -1.92 -1.44
#